data_AF-C1LDV8-F1
#
_entry.id   AF-C1LDV8-F1
#
_cell.length_a   1.000
_cell.length_b   1.000
_cell.length_c   1.000
_cell.angle_alpha   90.00
_cell.angle_beta   90.00
_cell.angle_gamma   90.00
#
_symmetry.space_group_name_H-M   'P 1'
#
loop_
_entity.id
_entity.type
_entity.pdbx_description
1 polymer ?
#
loop_
_entity_poly.entity_id
_entity_poly.type
_entity_poly.pdbx_seq_one_letter_code
_entity_poly.pdbx_strand_id
1 'polypeptide(L)'
;MKRQCAGELDATSKSKMRQTTLFSTKNLSDSIREELWKTTTSLFVYTHPKCLPSSKILGLDMDGTIIIPSSGKVFPKDYTDWKLINDNVIPKLKEYFEKGYKIVFLSNQRGITKGYQDIHSFKLKIQNIVDKLNLPVQAIFSILDDKNRKPLTGMWEYLENDGNSGILIDSSASLYSGDAAGRLAFGKRKKDHSCCDRLFALNIGIRFLTPEQLWFDQVDTEKFEMPKFNPTELLTNGIHKNNNSKSPIIHRPTKPELILMVGYPASGKSYFCNQVLIPLGYEVISRDNIGTWQKCVQAVEQATSKSLPVVVDNTNMDIESRARYIKIAKVWDIPVRCFIMETTIEHAQHNERFRSLTNLSHKPISQMVFNMMKSKYEKPTIEEGYQEIVTIPFILDKNMENLSLYCKYLLEK
;
A
#
# COMPACT_ATOMS: atom_id res chain seq x y z
N MET A 1 -66.12 -54.52 -44.16
CA MET A 1 -66.13 -55.77 -43.36
C MET A 1 -66.05 -55.40 -41.87
N LYS A 2 -67.11 -55.72 -41.10
CA LYS A 2 -67.22 -56.08 -39.65
C LYS A 2 -65.94 -55.90 -38.79
N ARG A 3 -65.88 -55.36 -37.56
CA ARG A 3 -66.75 -55.30 -36.32
C ARG A 3 -66.11 -54.23 -35.36
N GLN A 4 -66.83 -53.29 -34.75
CA GLN A 4 -67.50 -53.28 -33.41
C GLN A 4 -66.61 -53.33 -32.14
N CYS A 5 -66.66 -52.27 -31.32
CA CYS A 5 -66.98 -52.17 -29.85
C CYS A 5 -66.80 -50.69 -29.40
N ALA A 6 -67.85 -49.92 -29.04
CA ALA A 6 -68.53 -49.79 -27.72
C ALA A 6 -67.56 -49.40 -26.58
N GLY A 7 -67.59 -48.18 -26.01
CA GLY A 7 -68.50 -47.68 -24.95
C GLY A 7 -67.89 -48.01 -23.58
N GLU A 8 -67.61 -47.15 -22.60
CA GLU A 8 -68.46 -46.16 -21.91
C GLU A 8 -67.63 -45.25 -20.96
N LEU A 9 -68.15 -44.04 -20.75
CA LEU A 9 -68.29 -43.23 -19.51
C LEU A 9 -67.18 -43.30 -18.43
N ASP A 10 -66.61 -42.15 -18.05
CA ASP A 10 -67.10 -41.43 -16.86
C ASP A 10 -66.51 -40.01 -16.74
N ALA A 11 -67.34 -39.07 -16.31
CA ALA A 11 -66.97 -37.71 -16.00
C ALA A 11 -67.29 -37.47 -14.52
N THR A 12 -66.31 -37.06 -13.70
CA THR A 12 -66.49 -36.03 -12.65
C THR A 12 -65.21 -35.77 -11.85
N SER A 13 -64.89 -34.48 -11.73
CA SER A 13 -64.24 -33.75 -10.63
C SER A 13 -63.16 -34.42 -9.77
N LYS A 14 -61.98 -33.77 -9.72
CA LYS A 14 -61.50 -33.03 -8.53
C LYS A 14 -60.15 -32.38 -8.84
N SER A 15 -60.12 -31.05 -8.81
CA SER A 15 -58.87 -30.30 -8.78
C SER A 15 -58.15 -30.57 -7.45
N LYS A 16 -56.85 -30.84 -7.51
CA LYS A 16 -55.98 -30.87 -6.33
C LYS A 16 -54.88 -29.84 -6.53
N MET A 17 -54.94 -28.80 -5.71
CA MET A 17 -53.86 -27.84 -5.47
C MET A 17 -52.56 -28.56 -5.08
N ARG A 18 -51.44 -28.09 -5.61
CA ARG A 18 -50.13 -28.20 -4.95
C ARG A 18 -49.43 -26.84 -4.98
N GLN A 19 -49.50 -26.22 -3.80
CA GLN A 19 -48.53 -25.32 -3.17
C GLN A 19 -47.69 -24.44 -4.11
N THR A 20 -48.19 -23.22 -4.32
CA THR A 20 -47.35 -22.05 -4.62
C THR A 20 -46.45 -21.77 -3.42
N THR A 21 -45.20 -22.23 -3.48
CA THR A 21 -44.12 -21.68 -2.66
C THR A 21 -43.93 -20.21 -3.04
N LEU A 22 -44.35 -19.32 -2.14
CA LEU A 22 -43.99 -17.91 -2.10
C LEU A 22 -42.46 -17.78 -2.02
N PHE A 23 -41.78 -17.72 -3.16
CA PHE A 23 -40.50 -17.05 -3.22
C PHE A 23 -40.77 -15.55 -3.28
N SER A 24 -40.71 -14.91 -2.11
CA SER A 24 -40.49 -13.48 -2.00
C SER A 24 -39.08 -13.17 -2.50
N THR A 25 -38.91 -13.04 -3.81
CA THR A 25 -37.78 -12.31 -4.38
C THR A 25 -38.03 -10.83 -4.08
N LYS A 26 -37.47 -10.33 -2.97
CA LYS A 26 -37.33 -8.88 -2.78
C LYS A 26 -36.55 -8.35 -3.98
N ASN A 27 -37.18 -7.44 -4.72
CA ASN A 27 -36.65 -6.77 -5.90
C ASN A 27 -35.22 -6.26 -5.65
N LEU A 28 -34.23 -6.94 -6.22
CA LEU A 28 -32.92 -6.35 -6.49
C LEU A 28 -33.15 -5.37 -7.65
N SER A 29 -32.82 -4.09 -7.48
CA SER A 29 -33.04 -3.12 -8.54
C SER A 29 -31.98 -3.29 -9.63
N ASP A 30 -32.39 -3.57 -10.87
CA ASP A 30 -31.47 -3.66 -12.01
C ASP A 30 -30.93 -2.28 -12.46
N SER A 31 -31.47 -1.17 -11.92
CA SER A 31 -31.03 0.18 -12.22
C SER A 31 -30.15 0.79 -11.11
N ILE A 32 -29.02 1.36 -11.53
CA ILE A 32 -28.11 2.10 -10.65
C ILE A 32 -28.75 3.44 -10.27
N ARG A 33 -28.75 3.75 -8.98
CA ARG A 33 -29.12 5.08 -8.45
C ARG A 33 -27.93 6.02 -8.53
N GLU A 34 -27.69 6.60 -9.71
CA GLU A 34 -26.53 7.44 -10.00
C GLU A 34 -26.44 8.68 -9.08
N GLU A 35 -27.57 9.19 -8.60
CA GLU A 35 -27.63 10.31 -7.66
C GLU A 35 -26.97 10.02 -6.29
N LEU A 36 -26.77 8.74 -5.96
CA LEU A 36 -26.11 8.32 -4.72
C LEU A 36 -24.59 8.24 -4.84
N TRP A 37 -24.06 8.40 -6.06
CA TRP A 37 -22.64 8.28 -6.36
C TRP A 37 -21.99 9.64 -6.62
N LYS A 38 -20.83 9.84 -6.00
CA LYS A 38 -19.91 10.93 -6.30
C LYS A 38 -18.59 10.33 -6.77
N THR A 39 -18.10 10.86 -7.89
CA THR A 39 -16.82 10.46 -8.48
C THR A 39 -15.84 11.62 -8.37
N THR A 40 -14.62 11.33 -7.94
CA THR A 40 -13.47 12.24 -8.02
C THR A 40 -12.42 11.62 -8.95
N THR A 41 -11.26 12.27 -9.07
CA THR A 41 -10.14 11.74 -9.85
C THR A 41 -9.69 10.35 -9.39
N SER A 42 -9.77 10.04 -8.09
CA SER A 42 -9.26 8.77 -7.54
C SER A 42 -10.14 8.07 -6.51
N LEU A 43 -11.36 8.58 -6.29
CA LEU A 43 -12.37 7.97 -5.44
C LEU A 43 -13.70 7.77 -6.16
N PHE A 44 -14.35 6.64 -5.88
CA PHE A 44 -15.81 6.52 -5.98
C PHE A 44 -16.41 6.53 -4.57
N VAL A 45 -17.49 7.29 -4.41
CA VAL A 45 -18.16 7.48 -3.13
C VAL A 45 -19.64 7.23 -3.30
N TYR A 46 -20.17 6.23 -2.60
CA TYR A 46 -21.59 5.98 -2.47
C TYR A 46 -22.08 6.51 -1.12
N THR A 47 -23.19 7.25 -1.09
CA THR A 47 -23.81 7.69 0.17
C THR A 47 -25.29 7.34 0.18
N HIS A 48 -25.68 6.45 1.10
CA HIS A 48 -27.10 6.13 1.29
C HIS A 48 -27.87 7.37 1.76
N PRO A 49 -29.11 7.64 1.27
CA PRO A 49 -29.85 8.88 1.59
C PRO A 49 -30.11 9.11 3.08
N LYS A 50 -30.17 8.03 3.86
CA LYS A 50 -30.38 8.07 5.32
C LYS A 50 -29.08 8.05 6.12
N CYS A 51 -27.92 8.17 5.47
CA CYS A 51 -26.63 8.18 6.15
C CYS A 51 -26.42 9.54 6.80
N LEU A 52 -26.44 9.58 8.14
CA LEU A 52 -26.24 10.79 8.91
C LEU A 52 -24.77 10.92 9.34
N PRO A 53 -24.25 12.15 9.52
CA PRO A 53 -22.92 12.35 10.08
C PRO A 53 -22.88 11.91 11.55
N SER A 54 -21.70 11.49 12.02
CA SER A 54 -21.48 11.11 13.43
C SER A 54 -20.04 11.36 13.84
N SER A 55 -19.81 11.63 15.12
CA SER A 55 -18.48 11.65 15.70
C SER A 55 -17.91 10.24 15.91
N LYS A 56 -18.76 9.19 15.90
CA LYS A 56 -18.34 7.79 16.03
C LYS A 56 -18.41 7.10 14.68
N ILE A 57 -17.28 6.60 14.20
CA ILE A 57 -17.19 5.90 12.92
C ILE A 57 -16.87 4.42 13.15
N LEU A 58 -17.67 3.55 12.52
CA LEU A 58 -17.30 2.16 12.30
C LEU A 58 -16.84 2.06 10.85
N GLY A 59 -15.54 2.16 10.65
CA GLY A 59 -14.90 1.97 9.35
C GLY A 59 -14.67 0.49 9.08
N LEU A 60 -14.91 0.05 7.85
CA LEU A 60 -14.82 -1.35 7.47
C LEU A 60 -14.12 -1.47 6.12
N ASP A 61 -13.19 -2.42 5.98
CA ASP A 61 -12.92 -2.97 4.65
C ASP A 61 -14.15 -3.74 4.14
N MET A 62 -14.18 -4.06 2.84
CA MET A 62 -15.30 -4.76 2.20
C MET A 62 -14.98 -6.23 1.91
N ASP A 63 -13.99 -6.49 1.05
CA ASP A 63 -13.69 -7.82 0.50
C ASP A 63 -12.82 -8.60 1.50
N GLY A 64 -13.34 -9.68 2.09
CA GLY A 64 -12.69 -10.42 3.18
C GLY A 64 -13.14 -9.98 4.58
N THR A 65 -13.86 -8.86 4.67
CA THR A 65 -14.31 -8.29 5.95
C THR A 65 -15.82 -8.35 6.11
N ILE A 66 -16.58 -7.83 5.13
CA ILE A 66 -18.04 -7.86 5.11
C ILE A 66 -18.52 -9.01 4.23
N ILE A 67 -17.89 -9.16 3.07
CA ILE A 67 -18.26 -10.13 2.05
C ILE A 67 -17.10 -11.04 1.67
N ILE A 68 -17.42 -12.23 1.19
CA ILE A 68 -16.49 -13.17 0.55
C ILE A 68 -17.13 -13.73 -0.73
N PRO A 69 -16.34 -14.26 -1.68
CA PRO A 69 -16.89 -14.93 -2.86
C PRO A 69 -17.81 -16.09 -2.47
N SER A 70 -19.03 -16.10 -3.00
CA SER A 70 -19.99 -17.18 -2.72
C SER A 70 -19.54 -18.50 -3.34
N SER A 71 -18.75 -18.43 -4.41
CA SER A 71 -18.12 -19.57 -5.10
C SER A 71 -16.97 -20.23 -4.32
N GLY A 72 -16.47 -19.61 -3.24
CA GLY A 72 -15.32 -20.11 -2.47
C GLY A 72 -13.96 -19.93 -3.14
N LYS A 73 -13.91 -19.26 -4.30
CA LYS A 73 -12.64 -18.88 -4.95
C LYS A 73 -11.98 -17.70 -4.21
N VAL A 74 -10.68 -17.51 -4.44
CA VAL A 74 -9.94 -16.35 -3.92
C VAL A 74 -10.42 -15.05 -4.57
N PHE A 75 -10.71 -15.09 -5.87
CA PHE A 75 -11.24 -13.95 -6.63
C PHE A 75 -12.67 -14.24 -7.09
N PRO A 76 -13.59 -13.26 -7.02
CA PRO A 76 -14.96 -13.43 -7.48
C PRO A 76 -15.01 -13.66 -9.00
N LYS A 77 -15.96 -14.48 -9.46
CA LYS A 77 -16.17 -14.74 -10.89
C LYS A 77 -16.79 -13.54 -11.62
N ASP A 78 -17.71 -12.86 -10.95
CA ASP A 78 -18.48 -11.73 -11.46
C ASP A 78 -19.00 -10.89 -10.28
N TYR A 79 -19.77 -9.84 -10.56
CA TYR A 79 -20.28 -8.90 -9.57
C TYR A 79 -21.36 -9.49 -8.65
N THR A 80 -21.92 -10.65 -8.98
CA THR A 80 -22.91 -11.38 -8.17
C THR A 80 -22.27 -12.44 -7.27
N ASP A 81 -21.01 -12.80 -7.51
CA ASP A 81 -20.24 -13.77 -6.73
C ASP A 81 -19.78 -13.18 -5.38
N TRP A 82 -20.73 -12.92 -4.50
CA TRP A 82 -20.48 -12.52 -3.13
C TRP A 82 -21.56 -13.06 -2.18
N LYS A 83 -21.19 -13.22 -0.92
CA LYS A 83 -22.09 -13.44 0.21
C LYS A 83 -21.51 -12.74 1.45
N LEU A 84 -22.36 -12.48 2.45
CA LEU A 84 -21.86 -12.04 3.75
C LEU A 84 -20.89 -13.09 4.31
N ILE A 85 -19.82 -12.63 4.97
CA ILE A 85 -18.79 -13.53 5.51
C ILE A 85 -19.35 -14.46 6.60
N ASN A 86 -20.34 -14.01 7.37
CA ASN A 86 -21.07 -14.77 8.37
C ASN A 86 -22.42 -14.11 8.69
N ASP A 87 -23.24 -14.78 9.50
CA ASP A 87 -24.59 -14.31 9.86
C ASP A 87 -24.60 -13.20 10.92
N ASN A 88 -23.47 -12.93 11.61
CA ASN A 88 -23.36 -11.90 12.63
C ASN A 88 -23.09 -10.49 12.06
N VAL A 89 -22.73 -10.37 10.78
CA VAL A 89 -22.48 -9.07 10.13
C VAL A 89 -23.66 -8.12 10.31
N ILE A 90 -24.89 -8.53 9.95
CA ILE A 90 -26.06 -7.66 10.04
C ILE A 90 -26.41 -7.32 11.51
N PRO A 91 -26.53 -8.28 12.44
CA PRO A 91 -26.76 -7.99 13.86
C PRO A 91 -25.75 -7.01 14.45
N LYS A 92 -24.45 -7.21 14.21
CA LYS A 92 -23.41 -6.33 14.73
C LYS A 92 -23.46 -4.93 14.15
N LEU A 93 -23.66 -4.79 12.84
CA LEU A 93 -23.79 -3.46 12.23
C LEU A 93 -25.00 -2.70 12.77
N LYS A 94 -26.12 -3.38 13.04
CA LYS A 94 -27.29 -2.78 13.68
C LYS A 94 -26.97 -2.30 15.10
N GLU A 95 -26.30 -3.13 15.89
CA GLU A 95 -25.86 -2.77 17.24
C GLU A 95 -24.99 -1.50 17.24
N TYR A 96 -24.00 -1.41 16.36
CA TYR A 96 -23.17 -0.21 16.23
C TYR A 96 -23.98 1.01 15.75
N PHE A 97 -24.87 0.83 14.78
CA PHE A 97 -25.74 1.91 14.31
C PHE A 97 -26.63 2.46 15.42
N GLU A 98 -27.25 1.59 16.23
CA GLU A 98 -28.05 1.96 17.41
C GLU A 98 -27.22 2.67 18.49
N LYS A 99 -25.92 2.36 18.60
CA LYS A 99 -24.95 3.06 19.47
C LYS A 99 -24.48 4.41 18.90
N GLY A 100 -25.03 4.83 17.77
CA GLY A 100 -24.74 6.12 17.12
C GLY A 100 -23.52 6.10 16.19
N TYR A 101 -23.02 4.92 15.80
CA TYR A 101 -21.94 4.84 14.83
C TYR A 101 -22.46 5.07 13.42
N LYS A 102 -21.72 5.90 12.67
CA LYS A 102 -21.84 5.93 11.21
C LYS A 102 -21.06 4.75 10.62
N ILE A 103 -21.72 3.98 9.76
CA ILE A 103 -21.13 2.81 9.10
C ILE A 103 -20.48 3.25 7.79
N VAL A 104 -19.17 3.05 7.67
CA VAL A 104 -18.39 3.50 6.51
C VAL A 104 -17.58 2.37 5.91
N PHE A 105 -17.69 2.13 4.60
CA PHE A 105 -16.80 1.21 3.90
C PHE A 105 -15.62 1.97 3.29
N LEU A 106 -14.42 1.44 3.46
CA LEU A 106 -13.15 2.03 3.00
C LEU A 106 -12.35 0.93 2.31
N SER A 107 -12.40 0.87 0.98
CA SER A 107 -11.87 -0.29 0.23
C SER A 107 -11.00 0.09 -0.98
N ASN A 108 -9.95 -0.70 -1.19
CA ASN A 108 -8.98 -0.53 -2.28
C ASN A 108 -9.47 -1.26 -3.54
N GLN A 109 -9.91 -0.53 -4.57
CA GLN A 109 -10.56 -1.07 -5.77
C GLN A 109 -9.82 -0.73 -7.08
N ARG A 110 -8.48 -0.87 -7.07
CA ARG A 110 -7.60 -0.62 -8.24
C ARG A 110 -7.98 -1.48 -9.48
N GLY A 111 -8.66 -2.61 -9.28
CA GLY A 111 -9.14 -3.45 -10.39
C GLY A 111 -10.03 -2.71 -11.39
N ILE A 112 -10.75 -1.68 -10.94
CA ILE A 112 -11.62 -0.85 -11.79
C ILE A 112 -10.81 -0.11 -12.85
N THR A 113 -9.79 0.64 -12.44
CA THR A 113 -8.94 1.43 -13.36
C THR A 113 -8.01 0.55 -14.20
N LYS A 114 -7.74 -0.68 -13.77
CA LYS A 114 -7.05 -1.70 -14.56
C LYS A 114 -7.94 -2.37 -15.61
N GLY A 115 -9.24 -2.12 -15.62
CA GLY A 115 -10.20 -2.76 -16.52
C GLY A 115 -10.54 -4.21 -16.14
N TYR A 116 -10.17 -4.66 -14.94
CA TYR A 116 -10.52 -6.00 -14.45
C TYR A 116 -11.92 -6.07 -13.85
N GLN A 117 -12.51 -4.92 -13.52
CA GLN A 117 -13.87 -4.79 -13.03
C GLN A 117 -14.55 -3.65 -13.77
N ASP A 118 -15.75 -3.88 -14.29
CA ASP A 118 -16.54 -2.82 -14.93
C ASP A 118 -17.25 -1.96 -13.88
N ILE A 119 -17.31 -0.65 -14.14
CA ILE A 119 -17.84 0.33 -13.19
C ILE A 119 -19.32 0.08 -12.91
N HIS A 120 -20.10 -0.26 -13.94
CA HIS A 120 -21.54 -0.46 -13.83
C HIS A 120 -21.87 -1.62 -12.86
N SER A 121 -21.30 -2.79 -13.10
CA SER A 121 -21.50 -3.97 -12.27
C SER A 121 -20.91 -3.80 -10.88
N PHE A 122 -19.80 -3.07 -10.75
CA PHE A 122 -19.27 -2.69 -9.44
C PHE A 122 -20.28 -1.86 -8.63
N LYS A 123 -20.85 -0.79 -9.23
CA LYS A 123 -21.87 0.03 -8.56
C LYS A 123 -23.10 -0.79 -8.16
N LEU A 124 -23.55 -1.69 -9.04
CA LEU A 124 -24.67 -2.58 -8.77
C LEU A 124 -24.37 -3.56 -7.62
N LYS A 125 -23.14 -4.13 -7.58
CA LYS A 125 -22.67 -4.94 -6.44
C LYS A 125 -22.79 -4.18 -5.13
N ILE A 126 -22.31 -2.93 -5.07
CA ILE A 126 -22.38 -2.12 -3.85
C ILE A 126 -23.82 -1.84 -3.44
N GLN A 127 -24.69 -1.47 -4.37
CA GLN A 127 -26.11 -1.23 -4.09
C GLN A 127 -26.79 -2.48 -3.52
N ASN A 128 -26.54 -3.65 -4.11
CA ASN A 128 -27.08 -4.92 -3.64
C ASN A 128 -26.55 -5.32 -2.25
N ILE A 129 -25.28 -5.02 -1.93
CA ILE A 129 -24.71 -5.23 -0.60
C ILE A 129 -25.43 -4.33 0.41
N VAL A 130 -25.57 -3.03 0.13
CA VAL A 130 -26.23 -2.07 1.03
C VAL A 130 -27.69 -2.46 1.26
N ASP A 131 -28.41 -2.83 0.20
CA ASP A 131 -29.80 -3.29 0.29
C ASP A 131 -29.92 -4.56 1.14
N LYS A 132 -28.97 -5.50 1.01
CA LYS A 132 -28.92 -6.72 1.82
C LYS A 132 -28.66 -6.43 3.30
N LEU A 133 -27.79 -5.47 3.60
CA LEU A 133 -27.49 -5.05 4.98
C LEU A 133 -28.66 -4.29 5.61
N ASN A 134 -29.46 -3.60 4.78
CA ASN A 134 -30.63 -2.81 5.19
C ASN A 134 -30.27 -1.80 6.30
N LEU A 135 -29.17 -1.08 6.10
CA LEU A 135 -28.63 -0.05 6.99
C LEU A 135 -28.09 1.13 6.19
N PRO A 136 -28.14 2.36 6.73
CA PRO A 136 -27.51 3.50 6.07
C PRO A 136 -25.98 3.40 6.07
N VAL A 137 -25.40 3.29 4.88
CA VAL A 137 -23.95 3.14 4.67
C VAL A 137 -23.43 4.28 3.80
N GLN A 138 -22.23 4.75 4.11
CA GLN A 138 -21.39 5.49 3.16
C GLN A 138 -20.22 4.59 2.75
N ALA A 139 -19.92 4.49 1.46
CA ALA A 139 -18.83 3.64 0.98
C ALA A 139 -17.88 4.45 0.10
N ILE A 140 -16.59 4.43 0.42
CA ILE A 140 -15.52 5.19 -0.24
C ILE A 140 -14.52 4.17 -0.78
N PHE A 141 -14.25 4.27 -2.08
CA PHE A 141 -13.43 3.32 -2.82
C PHE A 141 -12.25 4.02 -3.47
N SER A 142 -11.03 3.64 -3.10
CA SER A 142 -9.82 4.09 -3.78
C SER A 142 -9.61 3.34 -5.07
N ILE A 143 -9.65 4.03 -6.20
CA ILE A 143 -9.55 3.42 -7.53
C ILE A 143 -8.16 3.56 -8.18
N LEU A 144 -7.28 4.41 -7.62
CA LEU A 144 -5.89 4.59 -8.05
C LEU A 144 -4.87 4.15 -6.99
N ASP A 145 -3.59 4.21 -7.36
CA ASP A 145 -2.45 3.88 -6.51
C ASP A 145 -1.80 5.17 -5.96
N ASP A 146 -2.61 5.99 -5.30
CA ASP A 146 -2.26 7.31 -4.79
C ASP A 146 -2.50 7.40 -3.26
N LYS A 147 -2.59 8.63 -2.73
CA LYS A 147 -2.84 8.90 -1.30
C LYS A 147 -4.13 8.29 -0.74
N ASN A 148 -5.08 7.90 -1.58
CA ASN A 148 -6.33 7.31 -1.13
C ASN A 148 -6.22 5.80 -0.91
N ARG A 149 -5.17 5.16 -1.44
CA ARG A 149 -4.99 3.71 -1.32
C ARG A 149 -4.45 3.34 0.05
N LYS A 150 -5.18 2.52 0.81
CA LYS A 150 -4.70 1.97 2.11
C LYS A 150 -3.32 1.32 1.92
N PRO A 151 -2.35 1.54 2.83
CA PRO A 151 -2.53 2.09 4.18
C PRO A 151 -2.55 3.62 4.30
N LEU A 152 -2.46 4.36 3.19
CA LEU A 152 -2.55 5.82 3.24
C LEU A 152 -3.95 6.28 3.66
N THR A 153 -4.01 7.47 4.24
CA THR A 153 -5.19 7.98 4.96
C THR A 153 -6.18 8.74 4.09
N GLY A 154 -5.97 8.86 2.78
CA GLY A 154 -6.75 9.77 1.94
C GLY A 154 -8.26 9.49 1.91
N MET A 155 -8.70 8.23 1.99
CA MET A 155 -10.14 7.93 2.12
C MET A 155 -10.73 8.40 3.46
N TRP A 156 -9.94 8.34 4.54
CA TRP A 156 -10.35 8.84 5.85
C TRP A 156 -10.35 10.37 5.90
N GLU A 157 -9.32 10.99 5.31
CA GLU A 157 -9.26 12.45 5.16
C GLU A 157 -10.44 12.97 4.33
N TYR A 158 -10.85 12.25 3.29
CA TYR A 158 -12.08 12.57 2.56
C TYR A 158 -13.31 12.47 3.46
N LEU A 159 -13.41 11.41 4.28
CA LEU A 159 -14.52 11.26 5.22
C LEU A 159 -14.59 12.45 6.20
N GLU A 160 -13.46 12.86 6.78
CA GLU A 160 -13.36 14.00 7.70
C GLU A 160 -13.75 15.32 7.05
N ASN A 161 -13.21 15.61 5.87
CA ASN A 161 -13.33 16.92 5.23
C ASN A 161 -14.65 17.09 4.46
N ASP A 162 -15.09 16.04 3.75
CA ASP A 162 -16.19 16.11 2.80
C ASP A 162 -17.33 15.14 3.15
N GLY A 163 -17.01 14.01 3.76
CA GLY A 163 -17.93 12.90 3.95
C GLY A 163 -18.79 13.00 5.21
N ASN A 164 -18.47 13.87 6.17
CA ASN A 164 -19.08 13.89 7.51
C ASN A 164 -19.77 15.21 7.90
N SER A 165 -20.11 16.05 6.92
CA SER A 165 -20.90 17.28 7.12
C SER A 165 -20.38 18.21 8.24
N GLY A 166 -19.06 18.30 8.38
CA GLY A 166 -18.40 19.15 9.39
C GLY A 166 -18.42 18.61 10.83
N ILE A 167 -19.02 17.44 11.08
CA ILE A 167 -18.94 16.80 12.41
C ILE A 167 -17.55 16.21 12.59
N LEU A 168 -16.85 16.66 13.64
CA LEU A 168 -15.53 16.14 14.00
C LEU A 168 -15.64 14.68 14.44
N ILE A 169 -14.72 13.85 13.93
CA ILE A 169 -14.63 12.43 14.26
C ILE A 169 -13.82 12.28 15.55
N ASP A 170 -14.37 11.57 16.53
CA ASP A 170 -13.68 11.15 17.74
C ASP A 170 -12.90 9.86 17.45
N SER A 171 -11.59 9.98 17.27
CA SER A 171 -10.70 8.84 17.00
C SER A 171 -10.68 7.81 18.13
N SER A 172 -10.90 8.24 19.38
CA SER A 172 -10.88 7.33 20.53
C SER A 172 -12.15 6.47 20.63
N ALA A 173 -13.28 6.99 20.14
CA ALA A 173 -14.55 6.29 20.07
C ALA A 173 -14.75 5.53 18.75
N SER A 174 -13.97 5.85 17.71
CA SER A 174 -14.03 5.25 16.39
C SER A 174 -13.12 4.03 16.25
N LEU A 175 -13.45 3.16 15.31
CA LEU A 175 -12.64 1.99 15.01
C LEU A 175 -12.69 1.60 13.54
N TYR A 176 -11.67 0.85 13.11
CA TYR A 176 -11.58 0.25 11.79
C TYR A 176 -11.49 -1.27 11.90
N SER A 177 -12.20 -1.99 11.02
CA SER A 177 -12.03 -3.44 10.87
C SER A 177 -11.70 -3.83 9.45
N GLY A 178 -10.75 -4.75 9.30
CA GLY A 178 -10.30 -5.24 8.00
C GLY A 178 -9.51 -6.55 8.10
N ASP A 179 -9.53 -7.36 7.03
CA ASP A 179 -8.92 -8.69 7.01
C ASP A 179 -7.41 -8.66 6.73
N ALA A 180 -6.91 -7.60 6.07
CA ALA A 180 -5.50 -7.41 5.76
C ALA A 180 -4.74 -6.93 7.00
N ALA A 181 -4.60 -7.83 7.97
CA ALA A 181 -4.14 -7.55 9.32
C ALA A 181 -2.73 -8.09 9.62
N GLY A 182 -2.01 -8.60 8.61
CA GLY A 182 -0.66 -9.15 8.75
C GLY A 182 -0.59 -10.44 9.57
N ARG A 183 -1.70 -11.16 9.73
CA ARG A 183 -1.75 -12.36 10.57
C ARG A 183 -0.97 -13.52 9.95
N LEU A 184 -0.33 -14.30 10.82
CA LEU A 184 0.35 -15.54 10.43
C LEU A 184 -0.66 -16.62 10.00
N ALA A 185 -0.17 -17.64 9.30
CA ALA A 185 -0.98 -18.81 9.00
C ALA A 185 -1.33 -19.55 10.30
N PHE A 186 -2.61 -19.91 10.47
CA PHE A 186 -3.08 -20.65 11.64
C PHE A 186 -4.20 -21.62 11.25
N GLY A 187 -4.04 -22.90 11.59
CA GLY A 187 -4.97 -23.94 11.21
C GLY A 187 -5.18 -23.99 9.68
N LYS A 188 -6.42 -23.77 9.23
CA LYS A 188 -6.79 -23.73 7.80
C LYS A 188 -6.64 -22.34 7.16
N ARG A 189 -6.44 -21.28 7.95
CA ARG A 189 -6.28 -19.91 7.45
C ARG A 189 -4.85 -19.74 6.94
N LYS A 190 -4.71 -19.29 5.69
CA LYS A 190 -3.40 -18.87 5.14
C LYS A 190 -2.95 -17.59 5.83
N LYS A 191 -1.65 -17.30 5.79
CA LYS A 191 -1.16 -15.98 6.22
C LYS A 191 -1.86 -14.87 5.42
N ASP A 192 -2.11 -13.74 6.06
CA ASP A 192 -2.78 -12.64 5.40
C ASP A 192 -1.97 -12.16 4.20
N HIS A 193 -2.67 -11.77 3.15
CA HIS A 193 -2.05 -11.36 1.91
C HIS A 193 -1.41 -9.98 2.02
N SER A 194 -1.69 -9.21 3.07
CA SER A 194 -1.28 -7.80 3.29
C SER A 194 -1.44 -7.43 4.77
N CYS A 195 -0.88 -6.31 5.19
CA CYS A 195 -1.12 -5.69 6.51
C CYS A 195 -1.82 -4.31 6.36
N CYS A 196 -2.31 -3.98 5.17
CA CYS A 196 -2.75 -2.62 4.84
C CYS A 196 -3.91 -2.08 5.69
N ASP A 197 -4.82 -2.92 6.18
CA ASP A 197 -5.95 -2.48 7.01
C ASP A 197 -5.51 -2.11 8.43
N ARG A 198 -4.64 -2.93 9.02
CA ARG A 198 -4.03 -2.63 10.32
C ARG A 198 -3.17 -1.36 10.23
N LEU A 199 -2.35 -1.26 9.19
CA LEU A 199 -1.49 -0.10 8.96
C LEU A 199 -2.30 1.17 8.65
N PHE A 200 -3.44 1.06 7.97
CA PHE A 200 -4.37 2.16 7.73
C PHE A 200 -4.93 2.70 9.06
N ALA A 201 -5.45 1.82 9.92
CA ALA A 201 -5.95 2.22 11.23
C ALA A 201 -4.85 2.86 12.11
N LEU A 202 -3.63 2.32 12.07
CA LEU A 202 -2.47 2.90 12.75
C LEU A 202 -2.10 4.28 12.23
N ASN A 203 -2.11 4.49 10.92
CA ASN A 203 -1.82 5.79 10.31
C ASN A 203 -2.84 6.87 10.64
N ILE A 204 -4.11 6.48 10.85
CA ILE A 204 -5.17 7.38 11.30
C ILE A 204 -5.07 7.62 12.81
N GLY A 205 -4.65 6.60 13.58
CA GLY A 205 -4.65 6.64 15.04
C GLY A 205 -5.99 6.22 15.66
N ILE A 206 -6.68 5.26 15.04
CA ILE A 206 -7.94 4.68 15.55
C ILE A 206 -7.75 3.21 15.94
N ARG A 207 -8.67 2.71 16.77
CA ARG A 207 -8.67 1.30 17.17
C ARG A 207 -8.84 0.38 15.96
N PHE A 208 -8.03 -0.67 15.87
CA PHE A 208 -8.15 -1.71 14.85
C PHE A 208 -8.73 -3.00 15.42
N LEU A 209 -9.59 -3.67 14.65
CA LEU A 209 -10.09 -5.03 14.92
C LEU A 209 -10.01 -5.87 13.64
N THR A 210 -9.79 -7.18 13.76
CA THR A 210 -10.02 -8.10 12.63
C THR A 210 -11.53 -8.36 12.45
N PRO A 211 -11.96 -8.93 11.31
CA PRO A 211 -13.37 -9.30 11.12
C PRO A 211 -13.85 -10.29 12.20
N GLU A 212 -13.03 -11.26 12.58
CA GLU A 212 -13.37 -12.25 13.60
C GLU A 212 -13.55 -11.62 14.99
N GLN A 213 -12.70 -10.65 15.34
CA GLN A 213 -12.84 -9.88 16.57
C GLN A 213 -14.12 -9.04 16.57
N LEU A 214 -14.43 -8.37 15.46
CA LEU A 214 -15.60 -7.51 15.35
C LEU A 214 -16.92 -8.29 15.34
N TRP A 215 -16.98 -9.39 14.57
CA TRP A 215 -18.23 -10.13 14.35
C TRP A 215 -18.56 -11.12 15.45
N PHE A 216 -17.56 -11.56 16.23
CA PHE A 216 -17.74 -12.56 17.30
C PHE A 216 -17.30 -12.08 18.69
N ASP A 217 -17.00 -10.78 18.84
CA ASP A 217 -16.48 -10.18 20.08
C ASP A 217 -15.27 -10.94 20.65
N GLN A 218 -14.44 -11.50 19.76
CA GLN A 218 -13.26 -12.26 20.15
C GLN A 218 -12.15 -11.34 20.65
N VAL A 219 -11.42 -11.82 21.65
CA VAL A 219 -10.23 -11.14 22.16
C VAL A 219 -9.09 -11.25 21.15
N ASP A 220 -8.23 -10.24 21.09
CA ASP A 220 -7.04 -10.28 20.25
C ASP A 220 -6.00 -11.26 20.78
N THR A 221 -6.05 -12.49 20.26
CA THR A 221 -5.07 -13.55 20.56
C THR A 221 -4.22 -13.91 19.34
N GLU A 222 -4.45 -13.27 18.19
CA GLU A 222 -3.82 -13.65 16.94
C GLU A 222 -2.44 -13.03 16.77
N LYS A 223 -1.45 -13.85 16.42
CA LYS A 223 -0.10 -13.36 16.09
C LYS A 223 -0.10 -12.72 14.70
N PHE A 224 0.48 -11.53 14.60
CA PHE A 224 0.69 -10.80 13.35
C PHE A 224 2.13 -10.33 13.23
N GLU A 225 2.56 -10.08 11.99
CA GLU A 225 3.86 -9.48 11.67
C GLU A 225 3.65 -8.05 11.16
N MET A 226 4.40 -7.13 11.75
CA MET A 226 4.51 -5.75 11.27
C MET A 226 5.58 -5.66 10.18
N PRO A 227 5.49 -4.69 9.26
CA PRO A 227 6.57 -4.40 8.31
C PRO A 227 7.90 -4.19 9.06
N LYS A 228 9.00 -4.68 8.47
CA LYS A 228 10.33 -4.57 9.10
C LYS A 228 10.78 -3.12 9.30
N PHE A 229 10.35 -2.23 8.41
CA PHE A 229 10.61 -0.80 8.52
C PHE A 229 9.41 -0.11 9.18
N ASN A 230 9.67 0.58 10.29
CA ASN A 230 8.68 1.34 11.02
C ASN A 230 8.94 2.85 10.85
N PRO A 231 8.17 3.58 10.03
CA PRO A 231 8.37 5.01 9.80
C PRO A 231 8.01 5.86 11.02
N THR A 232 7.17 5.37 11.94
CA THR A 232 6.77 6.09 13.15
C THR A 232 7.91 6.21 14.16
N GLU A 233 8.82 5.22 14.18
CA GLU A 233 10.02 5.23 15.02
C GLU A 233 10.98 6.35 14.64
N LEU A 234 10.90 6.89 13.43
CA LEU A 234 11.73 8.03 13.03
C LEU A 234 11.37 9.32 13.77
N LEU A 235 10.12 9.43 14.26
CA LEU A 235 9.70 10.56 15.10
C LEU A 235 10.19 10.41 16.55
N THR A 236 10.13 9.19 17.09
CA THR A 236 10.45 8.91 18.50
C THR A 236 11.93 8.71 18.77
N ASN A 237 12.67 8.12 17.83
CA ASN A 237 14.13 7.97 17.92
C ASN A 237 14.84 9.33 17.90
N GLY A 238 14.19 10.39 17.41
CA GLY A 238 14.66 11.76 17.55
C GLY A 238 14.50 12.39 18.95
N ILE A 239 13.78 11.74 19.87
CA ILE A 239 13.49 12.24 21.24
C ILE A 239 14.27 11.46 22.31
N HIS A 240 14.46 10.13 22.14
CA HIS A 240 15.06 9.28 23.19
C HIS A 240 16.32 8.49 22.80
N LYS A 241 16.73 8.52 21.53
CA LYS A 241 18.02 7.97 21.11
C LYS A 241 18.94 9.11 20.70
N ASN A 242 19.75 9.55 21.66
CA ASN A 242 21.13 9.97 21.43
C ASN A 242 21.93 8.76 20.88
N ASN A 243 21.49 8.16 19.78
CA ASN A 243 22.25 7.13 19.13
C ASN A 243 23.34 7.82 18.33
N ASN A 244 24.58 7.42 18.63
CA ASN A 244 25.86 7.87 18.10
C ASN A 244 26.03 7.76 16.56
N SER A 245 24.96 7.79 15.77
CA SER A 245 24.96 7.83 14.31
C SER A 245 25.24 9.25 13.81
N LYS A 246 26.33 9.88 14.27
CA LYS A 246 26.79 11.11 13.62
C LYS A 246 27.20 10.72 12.20
N SER A 247 26.72 11.45 11.21
CA SER A 247 27.28 11.34 9.85
C SER A 247 28.81 11.41 9.95
N PRO A 248 29.53 10.58 9.18
CA PRO A 248 30.97 10.70 9.14
C PRO A 248 31.35 12.12 8.73
N ILE A 249 32.34 12.70 9.42
CA ILE A 249 32.86 14.02 9.07
C ILE A 249 33.66 13.85 7.79
N ILE A 250 33.17 14.44 6.71
CA ILE A 250 33.84 14.41 5.41
C ILE A 250 34.44 15.78 5.18
N HIS A 251 35.74 15.81 4.93
CA HIS A 251 36.49 17.03 4.67
C HIS A 251 36.60 17.29 3.17
N ARG A 252 36.80 18.56 2.80
CA ARG A 252 37.13 18.92 1.43
C ARG A 252 38.43 18.21 1.02
N PRO A 253 38.45 17.50 -0.12
CA PRO A 253 39.63 16.78 -0.57
C PRO A 253 40.75 17.76 -0.92
N THR A 254 41.97 17.44 -0.48
CA THR A 254 43.19 18.21 -0.80
C THR A 254 44.01 17.57 -1.93
N LYS A 255 43.66 16.33 -2.29
CA LYS A 255 44.26 15.54 -3.38
C LYS A 255 43.14 14.86 -4.18
N PRO A 256 43.39 14.48 -5.44
CA PRO A 256 42.44 13.70 -6.22
C PRO A 256 42.13 12.38 -5.50
N GLU A 257 40.85 12.01 -5.49
CA GLU A 257 40.39 10.74 -4.96
C GLU A 257 39.10 10.32 -5.67
N LEU A 258 38.75 9.05 -5.54
CA LEU A 258 37.53 8.47 -6.08
C LEU A 258 36.65 7.91 -4.97
N ILE A 259 35.40 8.36 -4.88
CA ILE A 259 34.39 7.79 -3.99
C ILE A 259 33.41 6.95 -4.80
N LEU A 260 33.19 5.70 -4.40
CA LEU A 260 32.12 4.87 -4.94
C LEU A 260 30.96 4.78 -3.94
N MET A 261 29.82 5.34 -4.30
CA MET A 261 28.60 5.18 -3.51
C MET A 261 28.04 3.77 -3.73
N VAL A 262 27.60 3.10 -2.67
CA VAL A 262 26.98 1.77 -2.73
C VAL A 262 25.66 1.80 -1.97
N GLY A 263 24.58 1.35 -2.61
CA GLY A 263 23.29 1.24 -1.94
C GLY A 263 22.11 1.20 -2.90
N TYR A 264 20.96 0.76 -2.37
CA TYR A 264 19.73 0.59 -3.16
C TYR A 264 19.31 1.87 -3.89
N PRO A 265 18.59 1.78 -5.02
CA PRO A 265 17.85 2.94 -5.53
C PRO A 265 16.98 3.54 -4.43
N ALA A 266 16.75 4.85 -4.45
CA ALA A 266 16.02 5.59 -3.41
C ALA A 266 16.58 5.51 -1.96
N SER A 267 17.80 5.00 -1.76
CA SER A 267 18.46 4.99 -0.43
C SER A 267 18.93 6.36 0.08
N GLY A 268 18.92 7.39 -0.77
CA GLY A 268 19.37 8.75 -0.43
C GLY A 268 20.73 9.15 -1.00
N LYS A 269 21.43 8.28 -1.74
CA LYS A 269 22.76 8.56 -2.34
C LYS A 269 22.85 9.90 -3.05
N SER A 270 22.00 10.15 -4.06
CA SER A 270 22.05 11.40 -4.83
C SER A 270 21.78 12.63 -3.98
N TYR A 271 20.91 12.52 -2.97
CA TYR A 271 20.68 13.61 -2.01
C TYR A 271 21.94 13.85 -1.18
N PHE A 272 22.59 12.79 -0.67
CA PHE A 272 23.84 12.89 0.06
C PHE A 272 24.97 13.50 -0.80
N CYS A 273 25.12 13.07 -2.04
CA CYS A 273 26.07 13.64 -2.98
C CYS A 273 25.82 15.15 -3.18
N ASN A 274 24.57 15.55 -3.40
CA ASN A 274 24.20 16.95 -3.63
C ASN A 274 24.38 17.83 -2.39
N GLN A 275 24.03 17.33 -1.21
CA GLN A 275 24.03 18.13 0.02
C GLN A 275 25.39 18.14 0.75
N VAL A 276 26.20 17.10 0.56
CA VAL A 276 27.47 16.93 1.29
C VAL A 276 28.66 16.99 0.34
N LEU A 277 28.69 16.17 -0.71
CA LEU A 277 29.91 16.01 -1.53
C LEU A 277 30.09 17.16 -2.53
N ILE A 278 29.05 17.61 -3.23
CA ILE A 278 29.16 18.74 -4.17
C ILE A 278 29.67 20.02 -3.47
N PRO A 279 29.11 20.44 -2.31
CA PRO A 279 29.63 21.61 -1.58
C PRO A 279 31.10 21.47 -1.14
N LEU A 280 31.56 20.24 -0.91
CA LEU A 280 32.96 19.96 -0.62
C LEU A 280 33.87 20.01 -1.85
N GLY A 281 33.31 20.01 -3.06
CA GLY A 281 34.03 20.18 -4.33
C GLY A 281 34.15 18.91 -5.18
N TYR A 282 33.39 17.85 -4.88
CA TYR A 282 33.40 16.63 -5.67
C TYR A 282 32.61 16.76 -6.97
N GLU A 283 33.16 16.23 -8.06
CA GLU A 283 32.45 16.03 -9.32
C GLU A 283 31.59 14.77 -9.22
N VAL A 284 30.27 14.91 -9.37
CA VAL A 284 29.33 13.78 -9.29
C VAL A 284 29.09 13.19 -10.67
N ILE A 285 29.44 11.92 -10.84
CA ILE A 285 29.22 11.15 -12.06
C ILE A 285 28.19 10.07 -11.79
N SER A 286 27.07 10.12 -12.51
CA SER A 286 25.99 9.13 -12.39
C SER A 286 25.56 8.60 -13.75
N ARG A 287 25.13 7.34 -13.76
CA ARG A 287 24.56 6.69 -14.93
C ARG A 287 23.22 7.30 -15.30
N ASP A 288 22.47 7.81 -14.34
CA ASP A 288 21.18 8.46 -14.60
C ASP A 288 21.36 9.74 -15.43
N ASN A 289 22.48 10.46 -15.24
CA ASN A 289 22.80 11.67 -16.00
C ASN A 289 23.49 11.37 -17.34
N ILE A 290 24.35 10.35 -17.40
CA ILE A 290 25.26 10.09 -18.53
C ILE A 290 24.79 8.93 -19.44
N GLY A 291 23.89 8.07 -18.95
CA GLY A 291 23.21 7.00 -19.67
C GLY A 291 23.85 5.61 -19.52
N THR A 292 25.02 5.38 -20.11
CA THR A 292 25.66 4.04 -20.11
C THR A 292 26.81 3.93 -19.13
N TRP A 293 27.11 2.72 -18.67
CA TRP A 293 28.22 2.50 -17.73
C TRP A 293 29.58 2.80 -18.38
N GLN A 294 29.73 2.55 -19.68
CA GLN A 294 30.95 2.86 -20.43
C GLN A 294 31.22 4.37 -20.46
N LYS A 295 30.18 5.17 -20.70
CA LYS A 295 30.29 6.63 -20.66
C LYS A 295 30.60 7.14 -19.25
N CYS A 296 30.07 6.48 -18.21
CA CYS A 296 30.45 6.81 -16.82
C CYS A 296 31.94 6.55 -16.56
N VAL A 297 32.47 5.40 -17.01
CA VAL A 297 33.90 5.07 -16.90
C VAL A 297 34.75 6.13 -17.62
N GLN A 298 34.40 6.49 -18.85
CA GLN A 298 35.08 7.54 -19.60
C GLN A 298 35.03 8.90 -18.89
N ALA A 299 33.89 9.28 -18.33
CA ALA A 299 33.75 10.53 -17.57
C ALA A 299 34.63 10.53 -16.30
N VAL A 300 34.70 9.39 -15.59
CA VAL A 300 35.57 9.24 -14.41
C VAL A 300 37.04 9.38 -14.82
N GLU A 301 37.47 8.72 -15.90
CA GLU A 301 38.84 8.86 -16.42
C GLU A 301 39.17 10.31 -16.82
N GLN A 302 38.24 11.01 -17.47
CA GLN A 302 38.42 12.41 -17.87
C GLN A 302 38.48 13.37 -16.66
N ALA A 303 37.68 13.15 -15.63
CA ALA A 303 37.73 13.96 -14.42
C ALA A 303 39.01 13.67 -13.60
N THR A 304 39.40 12.39 -13.53
CA THR A 304 40.63 11.97 -12.85
C THR A 304 41.88 12.54 -13.51
N SER A 305 41.96 12.56 -14.85
CA SER A 305 43.10 13.15 -15.58
C SER A 305 43.24 14.65 -15.36
N LYS A 306 42.16 15.34 -14.98
CA LYS A 306 42.14 16.75 -14.57
C LYS A 306 42.43 16.94 -13.08
N SER A 307 42.81 15.87 -12.36
CA SER A 307 43.07 15.90 -10.92
C SER A 307 41.88 16.37 -10.09
N LEU A 308 40.65 16.09 -10.55
CA LEU A 308 39.43 16.42 -9.80
C LEU A 308 39.08 15.29 -8.82
N PRO A 309 38.55 15.61 -7.63
CA PRO A 309 37.93 14.62 -6.76
C PRO A 309 36.58 14.18 -7.34
N VAL A 310 36.35 12.87 -7.45
CA VAL A 310 35.20 12.32 -8.17
C VAL A 310 34.37 11.45 -7.25
N VAL A 311 33.05 11.51 -7.37
CA VAL A 311 32.14 10.53 -6.79
C VAL A 311 31.29 9.86 -7.87
N VAL A 312 31.18 8.53 -7.81
CA VAL A 312 30.30 7.75 -8.67
C VAL A 312 28.99 7.46 -7.93
N ASP A 313 27.94 8.21 -8.27
CA ASP A 313 26.59 8.05 -7.73
C ASP A 313 25.79 7.03 -8.55
N ASN A 314 26.19 5.77 -8.45
CA ASN A 314 25.46 4.62 -8.98
C ASN A 314 25.09 3.66 -7.85
N THR A 315 24.33 2.60 -8.13
CA THR A 315 23.99 1.61 -7.10
C THR A 315 25.17 0.74 -6.69
N ASN A 316 26.06 0.40 -7.63
CA ASN A 316 27.32 -0.31 -7.41
C ASN A 316 27.18 -1.58 -6.52
N MET A 317 26.15 -2.39 -6.82
CA MET A 317 25.74 -3.51 -5.95
C MET A 317 26.70 -4.70 -5.97
N ASP A 318 27.31 -4.99 -7.11
CA ASP A 318 28.19 -6.17 -7.33
C ASP A 318 29.67 -5.78 -7.47
N ILE A 319 30.57 -6.76 -7.26
CA ILE A 319 32.03 -6.57 -7.32
C ILE A 319 32.46 -6.14 -8.73
N GLU A 320 31.88 -6.74 -9.77
CA GLU A 320 32.24 -6.45 -11.16
C GLU A 320 32.02 -4.97 -11.52
N SER A 321 30.88 -4.41 -11.12
CA SER A 321 30.55 -3.01 -11.35
C SER A 321 31.52 -2.07 -10.64
N ARG A 322 31.93 -2.40 -9.41
CA ARG A 322 32.88 -1.61 -8.62
C ARG A 322 34.30 -1.69 -9.18
N ALA A 323 34.73 -2.88 -9.61
CA ALA A 323 36.06 -3.14 -10.17
C ALA A 323 36.37 -2.25 -11.38
N ARG A 324 35.37 -1.90 -12.20
CA ARG A 324 35.52 -0.99 -13.35
C ARG A 324 36.12 0.36 -12.96
N TYR A 325 35.70 0.90 -11.83
CA TYR A 325 36.15 2.20 -11.35
C TYR A 325 37.43 2.10 -10.51
N ILE A 326 37.56 1.04 -9.70
CA ILE A 326 38.79 0.78 -8.93
C ILE A 326 40.00 0.61 -9.87
N LYS A 327 39.81 -0.02 -11.04
CA LYS A 327 40.87 -0.13 -12.04
C LYS A 327 41.40 1.24 -12.48
N ILE A 328 40.52 2.24 -12.64
CA ILE A 328 40.92 3.61 -13.01
C ILE A 328 41.77 4.20 -11.89
N ALA A 329 41.30 4.10 -10.64
CA ALA A 329 42.03 4.62 -9.50
C ALA A 329 43.44 4.03 -9.38
N LYS A 330 43.60 2.73 -9.64
CA LYS A 330 44.90 2.05 -9.68
C LYS A 330 45.82 2.54 -10.80
N VAL A 331 45.29 2.82 -11.99
CA VAL A 331 46.08 3.32 -13.14
C VAL A 331 46.60 4.74 -12.88
N TRP A 332 45.79 5.58 -12.24
CA TRP A 332 46.13 6.97 -11.95
C TRP A 332 46.79 7.17 -10.58
N ASP A 333 47.04 6.09 -9.84
CA ASP A 333 47.61 6.10 -8.48
C ASP A 333 46.88 7.05 -7.51
N ILE A 334 45.54 7.03 -7.55
CA ILE A 334 44.69 7.82 -6.65
C ILE A 334 43.98 6.91 -5.64
N PRO A 335 43.73 7.38 -4.40
CA PRO A 335 42.96 6.63 -3.44
C PRO A 335 41.50 6.44 -3.90
N VAL A 336 40.94 5.28 -3.58
CA VAL A 336 39.53 4.98 -3.77
C VAL A 336 38.86 4.60 -2.45
N ARG A 337 37.73 5.22 -2.15
CA ARG A 337 36.91 4.96 -0.95
C ARG A 337 35.53 4.44 -1.33
N CYS A 338 34.94 3.64 -0.47
CA CYS A 338 33.58 3.12 -0.65
C CYS A 338 32.64 3.73 0.38
N PHE A 339 31.55 4.36 -0.06
CA PHE A 339 30.54 4.93 0.84
C PHE A 339 29.27 4.09 0.75
N ILE A 340 28.99 3.29 1.79
CA ILE A 340 27.85 2.37 1.84
C ILE A 340 26.68 3.06 2.54
N MET A 341 25.54 3.19 1.87
CA MET A 341 24.31 3.64 2.51
C MET A 341 23.75 2.55 3.43
N GLU A 342 23.51 2.89 4.69
CA GLU A 342 22.90 1.99 5.69
C GLU A 342 21.41 1.75 5.45
N THR A 343 20.77 2.59 4.63
CA THR A 343 19.34 2.49 4.30
C THR A 343 18.99 1.10 3.78
N THR A 344 18.16 0.37 4.53
CA THR A 344 17.71 -0.98 4.18
C THR A 344 16.85 -0.98 2.92
N ILE A 345 16.60 -2.17 2.34
CA ILE A 345 15.72 -2.28 1.17
C ILE A 345 14.29 -1.83 1.50
N GLU A 346 13.76 -2.20 2.67
CA GLU A 346 12.41 -1.82 3.09
C GLU A 346 12.29 -0.30 3.26
N HIS A 347 13.31 0.35 3.84
CA HIS A 347 13.37 1.81 3.96
C HIS A 347 13.53 2.50 2.59
N ALA A 348 14.35 1.94 1.70
CA ALA A 348 14.52 2.48 0.35
C ALA A 348 13.21 2.39 -0.47
N GLN A 349 12.44 1.31 -0.33
CA GLN A 349 11.11 1.19 -0.93
C GLN A 349 10.12 2.20 -0.35
N HIS A 350 10.21 2.49 0.96
CA HIS A 350 9.41 3.54 1.59
C HIS A 350 9.77 4.93 1.03
N ASN A 351 11.05 5.24 0.88
CA ASN A 351 11.52 6.48 0.25
C ASN A 351 11.03 6.61 -1.19
N GLU A 352 11.07 5.52 -1.93
CA GLU A 352 10.57 5.46 -3.30
C GLU A 352 9.06 5.74 -3.38
N ARG A 353 8.29 5.11 -2.48
CA ARG A 353 6.85 5.35 -2.41
C ARG A 353 6.54 6.79 -2.03
N PHE A 354 7.27 7.36 -1.06
CA PHE A 354 7.13 8.76 -0.69
C PHE A 354 7.39 9.68 -1.89
N ARG A 355 8.50 9.48 -2.62
CA ARG A 355 8.84 10.26 -3.82
C ARG A 355 7.75 10.16 -4.89
N SER A 356 7.23 8.96 -5.11
CA SER A 356 6.14 8.73 -6.06
C SER A 356 4.83 9.45 -5.68
N LEU A 357 4.61 9.72 -4.39
CA LEU A 357 3.43 10.42 -3.89
C LEU A 357 3.60 11.95 -3.88
N THR A 358 4.83 12.45 -3.70
CA THR A 358 5.09 13.88 -3.50
C THR A 358 5.74 14.59 -4.69
N ASN A 359 6.37 13.85 -5.60
CA ASN A 359 7.03 14.42 -6.77
C ASN A 359 6.40 13.89 -8.07
N LEU A 360 5.62 14.72 -8.74
CA LEU A 360 4.94 14.39 -10.00
C LEU A 360 5.90 14.08 -11.16
N SER A 361 7.15 14.56 -11.11
CA SER A 361 8.18 14.29 -12.12
C SER A 361 8.95 12.98 -11.87
N HIS A 362 8.77 12.37 -10.69
CA HIS A 362 9.48 11.16 -10.31
C HIS A 362 9.01 9.97 -11.12
N LYS A 363 9.95 9.20 -11.68
CA LYS A 363 9.65 7.97 -12.40
C LYS A 363 9.67 6.79 -11.42
N PRO A 364 8.54 6.09 -11.20
CA PRO A 364 8.48 5.03 -10.20
C PRO A 364 9.46 3.89 -10.47
N ILE A 365 10.14 3.45 -9.41
CA ILE A 365 11.07 2.33 -9.43
C ILE A 365 10.30 1.06 -9.05
N SER A 366 10.30 0.08 -9.97
CA SER A 366 9.50 -1.14 -9.78
C SER A 366 10.09 -2.07 -8.71
N GLN A 367 9.22 -2.88 -8.10
CA GLN A 367 9.63 -3.92 -7.15
C GLN A 367 10.66 -4.90 -7.72
N MET A 368 10.57 -5.19 -9.03
CA MET A 368 11.53 -6.07 -9.70
C MET A 368 12.94 -5.50 -9.68
N VAL A 369 13.11 -4.18 -9.79
CA VAL A 369 14.42 -3.53 -9.69
C VAL A 369 15.00 -3.69 -8.30
N PHE A 370 14.21 -3.47 -7.24
CA PHE A 370 14.66 -3.69 -5.87
C PHE A 370 15.07 -5.16 -5.63
N ASN A 371 14.29 -6.12 -6.11
CA ASN A 371 14.60 -7.55 -5.98
C ASN A 371 15.89 -7.93 -6.72
N MET A 372 16.08 -7.44 -7.95
CA MET A 372 17.30 -7.64 -8.72
C MET A 372 18.52 -7.02 -8.02
N MET A 373 18.41 -5.80 -7.50
CA MET A 373 19.50 -5.15 -6.79
C MET A 373 19.86 -5.90 -5.51
N LYS A 374 18.86 -6.44 -4.81
CA LYS A 374 19.06 -7.28 -3.62
C LYS A 374 19.83 -8.56 -3.95
N SER A 375 19.47 -9.25 -5.04
CA SER A 375 20.17 -10.49 -5.44
C SER A 375 21.59 -10.24 -5.92
N LYS A 376 21.88 -9.05 -6.45
CA LYS A 376 23.23 -8.66 -6.91
C LYS A 376 24.11 -8.08 -5.80
N TYR A 377 23.55 -7.80 -4.61
CA TYR A 377 24.31 -7.13 -3.58
C TYR A 377 25.43 -8.04 -3.05
N GLU A 378 26.66 -7.57 -3.21
CA GLU A 378 27.86 -8.14 -2.61
C GLU A 378 28.47 -7.07 -1.71
N LYS A 379 28.59 -7.36 -0.40
CA LYS A 379 29.10 -6.41 0.58
C LYS A 379 30.53 -5.95 0.20
N PRO A 380 30.80 -4.64 0.08
CA PRO A 380 32.13 -4.16 -0.23
C PRO A 380 33.18 -4.57 0.81
N THR A 381 34.38 -4.93 0.36
CA THR A 381 35.50 -5.31 1.23
C THR A 381 36.82 -4.66 0.81
N ILE A 382 37.77 -4.51 1.74
CA ILE A 382 39.06 -3.83 1.50
C ILE A 382 39.88 -4.55 0.41
N GLU A 383 39.69 -5.86 0.26
CA GLU A 383 40.36 -6.70 -0.74
C GLU A 383 40.04 -6.28 -2.18
N GLU A 384 38.93 -5.57 -2.42
CA GLU A 384 38.62 -5.00 -3.74
C GLU A 384 39.63 -3.90 -4.14
N GLY A 385 40.28 -3.27 -3.16
CA GLY A 385 41.27 -2.20 -3.34
C GLY A 385 40.86 -0.85 -2.75
N TYR A 386 39.91 -0.83 -1.81
CA TYR A 386 39.52 0.40 -1.11
C TYR A 386 40.55 0.79 -0.06
N GLN A 387 40.87 2.08 0.01
CA GLN A 387 41.62 2.65 1.14
C GLN A 387 40.77 2.69 2.41
N GLU A 388 39.48 3.00 2.25
CA GLU A 388 38.53 3.15 3.35
C GLU A 388 37.13 2.75 2.89
N ILE A 389 36.38 2.08 3.78
CA ILE A 389 34.95 1.82 3.61
C ILE A 389 34.22 2.58 4.72
N VAL A 390 33.40 3.54 4.30
CA VAL A 390 32.64 4.43 5.18
C VAL A 390 31.17 4.05 5.08
N THR A 391 30.51 3.95 6.23
CA THR A 391 29.06 3.72 6.27
C THR A 391 28.34 5.04 6.51
N ILE A 392 27.31 5.29 5.70
CA ILE A 392 26.50 6.50 5.71
C ILE A 392 25.13 6.19 6.32
N PRO A 393 24.87 6.61 7.57
CA PRO A 393 23.58 6.37 8.22
C PRO A 393 22.47 7.12 7.50
N PHE A 394 21.25 6.58 7.55
CA PHE A 394 20.08 7.34 7.16
C PHE A 394 19.77 8.41 8.22
N ILE A 395 19.61 9.67 7.77
CA ILE A 395 19.20 10.77 8.62
C ILE A 395 17.95 11.40 8.02
N LEU A 396 16.89 11.48 8.84
CA LEU A 396 15.66 12.17 8.47
C LEU A 396 15.88 13.68 8.50
N ASP A 397 15.65 14.33 7.36
CA ASP A 397 15.53 15.78 7.31
C ASP A 397 14.20 16.20 7.98
N LYS A 398 14.28 16.74 9.19
CA LYS A 398 13.11 17.18 9.97
C LYS A 398 12.43 18.42 9.38
N ASN A 399 13.08 19.12 8.45
CA ASN A 399 12.52 20.31 7.80
C ASN A 399 11.89 19.98 6.44
N MET A 400 11.89 18.71 6.03
CA MET A 400 11.36 18.34 4.73
C MET A 400 9.85 18.55 4.65
N GLU A 401 9.39 18.93 3.47
CA GLU A 401 7.96 18.99 3.17
C GLU A 401 7.30 17.61 3.32
N ASN A 402 6.04 17.59 3.75
CA ASN A 402 5.27 16.36 3.95
C ASN A 402 5.90 15.38 4.95
N LEU A 403 6.62 15.88 5.97
CA LEU A 403 7.17 15.07 7.06
C LEU A 403 6.13 14.14 7.71
N SER A 404 4.92 14.66 7.96
CA SER A 404 3.82 13.87 8.55
C SER A 404 3.42 12.69 7.67
N LEU A 405 3.41 12.85 6.34
CA LEU A 405 3.18 11.76 5.39
C LEU A 405 4.31 10.75 5.43
N TYR A 406 5.56 11.20 5.44
CA TYR A 406 6.72 10.29 5.45
C TYR A 406 6.78 9.41 6.69
N CYS A 407 6.26 9.89 7.83
CA CYS A 407 6.21 9.13 9.06
C CYS A 407 5.01 8.18 9.18
N LYS A 408 4.16 8.07 8.13
CA LYS A 408 3.09 7.06 8.01
C LYS A 408 3.61 5.82 7.29
N TYR A 409 2.96 4.68 7.51
CA TYR A 409 3.15 3.51 6.65
C TYR A 409 2.64 3.81 5.24
N LEU A 410 3.49 3.69 4.23
CA LEU A 410 3.13 3.98 2.83
C LEU A 410 2.97 2.72 1.97
N LEU A 411 3.42 1.57 2.50
CA LEU A 411 3.46 0.29 1.82
C LEU A 411 2.55 -0.71 2.53
N GLU A 412 1.97 -1.62 1.76
CA GLU A 412 1.02 -2.62 2.25
C GLU A 412 1.70 -3.81 3.00
N LYS A 413 3.04 -3.92 2.91
CA LYS A 413 3.85 -5.03 3.44
C LYS A 413 5.24 -4.56 3.84
#